data_AF-A0A954ZPQ5-F1
#
_entry.id   AF-A0A954ZPQ5-F1
#
_cell.length_a   1.000
_cell.length_b   1.000
_cell.length_c   1.000
_cell.angle_alpha   90.00
_cell.angle_beta   90.00
_cell.angle_gamma   90.00
#
_symmetry.space_group_name_H-M   'P 1'
#
loop_
_entity.id
_entity.type
_entity.pdbx_description
1 polymer ?
#
loop_
_entity_poly.entity_id
_entity_poly.type
_entity_poly.pdbx_seq_one_letter_code
_entity_poly.pdbx_strand_id
1 'polypeptide(L)'
;TIVLTATLASIGTAAVPGVGIVMLVIVLESVGLPLEGIAVILGVDRILDMCRTSVNVTGDCMVAAVVAHSENELLAPEQIAASSSRPLDEHPPL
;
A
#
# COMPACT_ATOMS: atom_id res chain seq x y z
N THR A 1 11.50 -1.02 -19.18
CA THR A 1 12.21 -0.54 -17.98
C THR A 1 11.25 -0.06 -16.92
N ILE A 2 10.47 1.01 -17.14
CA ILE A 2 9.58 1.62 -16.12
C ILE A 2 8.68 0.61 -15.38
N VAL A 3 7.96 -0.25 -16.11
CA VAL A 3 7.05 -1.24 -15.49
C VAL A 3 7.82 -2.20 -14.56
N LEU A 4 8.94 -2.75 -15.04
CA LEU A 4 9.73 -3.71 -14.28
C LEU A 4 10.33 -3.07 -13.01
N THR A 5 10.90 -1.86 -13.13
CA THR A 5 11.43 -1.14 -11.96
C THR A 5 10.32 -0.73 -10.99
N ALA A 6 9.15 -0.34 -11.49
CA ALA A 6 7.99 0.00 -10.65
C ALA A 6 7.50 -1.22 -9.86
N THR A 7 7.39 -2.39 -10.50
CA THR A 7 7.00 -3.64 -9.82
C THR A 7 8.00 -4.03 -8.74
N LEU A 8 9.31 -3.96 -9.04
CA LEU A 8 10.36 -4.30 -8.06
C LEU A 8 10.40 -3.29 -6.89
N ALA A 9 10.24 -2.00 -7.17
CA ALA A 9 10.16 -0.96 -6.14
C ALA A 9 8.94 -1.14 -5.22
N SER A 10 7.80 -1.62 -5.76
CA SER A 10 6.59 -1.91 -4.99
C SER A 10 6.81 -2.97 -3.91
N ILE A 11 7.67 -3.96 -4.16
CA ILE A 11 7.97 -5.04 -3.20
C ILE A 11 8.87 -4.55 -2.06
N GLY A 12 9.79 -3.61 -2.34
CA GLY A 12 10.83 -3.17 -1.41
C GLY A 12 10.51 -1.92 -0.58
N THR A 13 9.33 -1.30 -0.74
CA THR A 13 9.01 -0.04 -0.06
C THR A 13 8.31 -0.30 1.27
N ALA A 14 8.99 -0.05 2.40
CA ALA A 14 8.34 0.01 3.71
C ALA A 14 7.28 1.12 3.72
N ALA A 15 6.07 0.83 4.20
CA ALA A 15 4.97 1.80 4.26
C ALA A 15 5.23 2.85 5.34
N VAL A 16 5.98 3.91 5.00
CA VAL A 16 6.30 5.02 5.88
C VAL A 16 5.64 6.30 5.36
N PRO A 17 4.73 6.92 6.14
CA PRO A 17 4.08 8.17 5.74
C PRO A 17 5.11 9.27 5.44
N GLY A 18 4.96 9.96 4.30
CA GLY A 18 5.79 11.13 3.96
C GLY A 18 7.16 10.86 3.29
N VAL A 19 7.59 9.60 3.10
CA VAL A 19 8.77 9.28 2.28
C VAL A 19 8.55 9.63 0.80
N GLY A 20 7.30 9.57 0.34
CA GLY A 20 6.89 9.94 -1.01
C GLY A 20 7.27 11.37 -1.39
N ILE A 21 7.15 12.32 -0.45
CA ILE A 21 7.45 13.75 -0.66
C ILE A 21 8.92 13.97 -1.00
N VAL A 22 9.81 13.38 -0.20
CA VAL A 22 11.26 13.59 -0.36
C VAL A 22 11.73 13.02 -1.69
N MET A 23 11.24 11.84 -2.05
CA MET A 23 11.57 11.19 -3.31
C MET A 23 10.98 11.94 -4.52
N LEU A 24 9.78 12.51 -4.37
CA LEU A 24 9.13 13.33 -5.39
C LEU A 24 9.90 14.63 -5.66
N VAL A 25 10.35 15.34 -4.62
CA VAL A 25 11.15 16.56 -4.76
C VAL A 25 12.46 16.26 -5.50
N ILE A 26 13.17 15.19 -5.09
CA ILE A 26 14.44 14.78 -5.74
C ILE A 26 14.24 14.46 -7.23
N VAL A 27 13.16 13.76 -7.58
CA VAL A 27 12.86 13.41 -8.98
C VAL A 27 12.50 14.66 -9.79
N LEU A 28 11.67 15.56 -9.27
CA LEU A 28 11.25 16.78 -9.97
C LEU A 28 12.41 17.76 -10.20
N GLU A 29 13.34 17.87 -9.23
CA GLU A 29 14.58 18.63 -9.41
C GLU A 29 15.47 18.02 -10.52
N SER A 30 15.55 16.68 -10.60
CA SER A 30 16.38 15.98 -11.59
C SER A 30 15.96 16.20 -13.05
N VAL A 31 14.69 16.57 -13.29
CA VAL A 31 14.15 16.89 -14.63
C VAL A 31 14.05 18.40 -14.89
N GLY A 32 14.56 19.24 -13.99
CA GLY A 32 14.66 20.69 -14.16
C GLY A 32 13.33 21.44 -14.03
N LEU A 33 12.35 20.89 -13.32
CA LEU A 33 11.07 21.56 -13.08
C LEU A 33 11.26 22.74 -12.10
N PRO A 34 10.72 23.92 -12.41
CA PRO A 34 10.79 25.07 -11.52
C PRO A 34 10.02 24.82 -10.21
N LEU A 35 10.52 25.39 -9.11
CA LEU A 35 10.05 25.14 -7.74
C LEU A 35 8.55 25.46 -7.57
N GLU A 36 8.04 26.41 -8.35
CA GLU A 36 6.62 26.79 -8.34
C GLU A 36 5.70 25.62 -8.76
N GLY A 37 6.14 24.75 -9.68
CA GLY A 37 5.38 23.55 -10.07
C GLY A 37 5.39 22.45 -9.01
N ILE A 38 6.47 22.38 -8.22
CA ILE A 38 6.61 21.42 -7.11
C ILE A 38 5.64 21.77 -5.98
N ALA A 39 5.43 23.07 -5.70
CA ALA A 39 4.54 23.54 -4.64
C ALA A 39 3.07 23.09 -4.82
N VAL A 40 2.59 23.03 -6.07
CA VAL A 40 1.22 22.55 -6.38
C VAL A 40 1.08 21.06 -6.06
N ILE A 41 2.10 20.27 -6.40
CA ILE A 41 2.12 18.83 -6.17
C ILE A 41 2.24 18.52 -4.66
N LEU A 42 3.08 19.27 -3.94
CA LEU A 42 3.17 19.18 -2.47
C LEU A 42 1.85 19.51 -1.78
N GLY A 43 1.04 20.39 -2.36
CA GLY A 43 -0.29 20.72 -1.83
C GLY A 43 -1.28 19.55 -1.86
N VAL A 44 -1.17 18.64 -2.84
CA VAL A 44 -2.04 17.45 -2.96
C VAL A 44 -1.38 16.17 -2.45
N ASP A 45 -0.08 16.18 -2.21
CA ASP A 45 0.72 15.01 -1.84
C ASP A 45 0.11 14.22 -0.69
N ARG A 46 -0.39 14.89 0.36
CA ARG A 46 -1.00 14.19 1.50
C ARG A 46 -2.21 13.36 1.12
N ILE A 47 -3.02 13.82 0.17
CA ILE A 47 -4.17 13.05 -0.32
C ILE A 47 -3.67 11.90 -1.20
N LEU A 48 -2.68 12.15 -2.05
CA LEU A 48 -2.11 11.14 -2.94
C LEU A 48 -1.36 10.03 -2.17
N ASP A 49 -0.69 10.36 -1.08
CA ASP A 49 -0.02 9.42 -0.18
C ASP A 49 -1.05 8.50 0.49
N MET A 50 -2.14 9.07 1.03
CA MET A 50 -3.25 8.29 1.57
C MET A 50 -3.90 7.38 0.52
N CYS A 51 -4.12 7.87 -0.69
CA CYS A 51 -4.64 7.04 -1.80
C CYS A 51 -3.68 5.89 -2.12
N ARG A 52 -2.36 6.13 -2.17
CA ARG A 52 -1.36 5.10 -2.40
C ARG A 52 -1.40 4.03 -1.31
N THR A 53 -1.45 4.42 -0.03
CA THR A 53 -1.55 3.45 1.07
C THR A 53 -2.84 2.63 0.97
N SER A 54 -3.98 3.25 0.68
CA SER A 54 -5.26 2.56 0.53
C SER A 54 -5.25 1.53 -0.60
N VAL A 55 -4.68 1.89 -1.77
CA VAL A 55 -4.60 0.98 -2.91
C VAL A 55 -3.67 -0.19 -2.62
N ASN A 56 -2.53 0.07 -1.97
CA ASN A 56 -1.59 -0.98 -1.59
C ASN A 56 -2.23 -1.99 -0.62
N VAL A 57 -2.87 -1.52 0.46
CA VAL A 57 -3.56 -2.38 1.43
C VAL A 57 -4.68 -3.18 0.77
N THR A 58 -5.47 -2.55 -0.10
CA THR A 58 -6.56 -3.23 -0.82
C THR A 58 -6.03 -4.32 -1.75
N GLY A 59 -4.89 -4.08 -2.41
CA GLY A 59 -4.21 -5.07 -3.23
C GLY A 59 -3.78 -6.30 -2.44
N ASP A 60 -3.18 -6.10 -1.27
CA ASP A 60 -2.77 -7.20 -0.39
C ASP A 60 -3.98 -8.02 0.09
N CYS A 61 -5.06 -7.36 0.50
CA CYS A 61 -6.31 -8.04 0.89
C CYS A 61 -6.91 -8.85 -0.27
N MET A 62 -6.88 -8.29 -1.49
CA MET A 62 -7.38 -8.97 -2.68
C MET A 62 -6.55 -10.21 -3.01
N VAL A 63 -5.22 -10.11 -2.97
CA VAL A 63 -4.33 -11.26 -3.19
C VAL A 63 -4.54 -12.32 -2.12
N ALA A 64 -4.64 -11.94 -0.84
CA ALA A 64 -4.90 -12.87 0.25
C ALA A 64 -6.23 -13.63 0.04
N ALA A 65 -7.30 -12.93 -0.37
CA ALA A 65 -8.58 -13.56 -0.65
C ALA A 65 -8.53 -14.50 -1.87
N VAL A 66 -7.81 -14.12 -2.93
CA VAL A 66 -7.61 -14.96 -4.12
C VAL A 66 -6.84 -16.22 -3.77
N VAL A 67 -5.75 -16.11 -3.01
CA VAL A 67 -4.94 -17.25 -2.55
C VAL A 67 -5.76 -18.16 -1.64
N ALA A 68 -6.50 -17.61 -0.67
CA ALA A 68 -7.38 -18.41 0.18
C ALA A 68 -8.45 -19.16 -0.64
N HIS A 69 -8.99 -18.56 -1.69
CA HIS A 69 -9.90 -19.25 -2.60
C HIS A 69 -9.20 -20.36 -3.39
N SER A 70 -8.00 -20.12 -3.93
CA SER A 70 -7.28 -21.12 -4.72
C SER A 70 -6.84 -22.32 -3.89
N GLU A 71 -6.46 -22.10 -2.63
CA GLU A 71 -6.05 -23.16 -1.69
C GLU A 71 -7.26 -23.83 -0.99
N ASN A 72 -8.50 -23.42 -1.29
CA ASN A 72 -9.71 -23.85 -0.58
C ASN A 72 -9.71 -23.56 0.94
N GLU A 73 -9.01 -22.50 1.34
CA GLU A 73 -8.86 -22.00 2.71
C GLU A 73 -9.80 -20.81 3.01
N LEU A 74 -10.86 -20.63 2.22
CA LEU A 74 -11.87 -19.60 2.54
C LEU A 74 -12.59 -19.97 3.84
N LEU A 75 -12.51 -19.06 4.81
CA LEU A 75 -13.25 -19.19 6.05
C LEU A 75 -14.75 -19.24 5.76
N ALA A 76 -15.43 -20.20 6.39
CA ALA A 76 -16.88 -20.21 6.43
C ALA A 76 -17.40 -18.94 7.14
N PRO A 77 -18.62 -18.45 6.81
CA PRO A 77 -19.19 -17.26 7.43
C PRO A 77 -19.17 -17.30 8.97
N GLU A 78 -19.34 -18.50 9.52
CA GLU A 78 -19.30 -18.80 10.95
C GLU A 78 -17.91 -18.57 11.56
N GLN A 79 -16.85 -18.95 10.82
CA GLN A 79 -15.46 -18.76 11.23
C GLN A 79 -15.03 -17.29 11.16
N ILE A 80 -15.57 -16.52 10.20
CA ILE A 80 -15.36 -15.07 10.09
C ILE A 80 -16.01 -14.35 11.28
N ALA A 81 -17.25 -14.70 11.62
CA ALA A 81 -17.94 -14.12 12.77
C ALA A 81 -17.20 -14.45 14.09
N ALA A 82 -16.74 -15.70 14.23
CA ALA A 82 -15.99 -16.15 15.40
C ALA A 82 -14.61 -15.46 15.52
N SER A 83 -13.91 -15.23 14.41
CA SER A 83 -12.59 -14.55 14.43
C SER A 83 -12.70 -13.07 14.81
N SER A 84 -13.79 -12.39 14.42
CA SER A 84 -14.04 -10.99 14.79
C SER A 84 -14.39 -10.79 16.26
N SER A 85 -14.94 -11.81 16.92
CA SER A 85 -15.34 -11.76 18.34
C SER A 85 -14.27 -12.25 19.31
N ARG A 86 -13.18 -12.84 18.80
CA ARG A 86 -12.15 -13.46 19.61
C ARG A 86 -11.18 -12.39 20.15
N PRO A 87 -10.80 -12.43 21.45
CA PRO A 87 -9.75 -11.59 22.00
C PRO A 87 -8.42 -11.73 21.23
N LEU A 88 -7.69 -10.62 21.04
CA LEU A 88 -6.51 -10.56 20.16
C LEU A 88 -5.35 -11.49 20.60
N ASP A 89 -5.33 -11.86 21.88
CA ASP A 89 -4.40 -12.78 22.52
C ASP A 89 -4.70 -14.27 22.24
N GLU A 90 -5.87 -14.59 21.70
CA GLU A 90 -6.29 -15.94 21.34
C GLU A 90 -6.23 -16.21 19.82
N HIS A 91 -5.71 -15.27 19.02
CA HIS A 91 -5.43 -15.55 17.62
C HIS A 91 -4.28 -16.55 17.49
N PRO A 92 -4.41 -17.57 16.64
CA PRO A 92 -3.32 -18.50 16.40
C PRO A 92 -2.09 -17.73 15.88
N PRO A 93 -0.87 -18.13 16.27
CA PRO A 93 0.33 -17.56 15.66
C PRO A 93 0.28 -17.86 14.16
N LEU A 94 0.49 -16.80 13.36
CA LEU A 94 0.67 -16.91 11.91
C LEU A 94 1.86 -17.81 11.58
#